data_AF-A0A1Q4V1A4-F1
#
_entry.id   AF-A0A1Q4V1A4-F1
#
_cell.length_a   1.000
_cell.length_b   1.000
_cell.length_c   1.000
_cell.angle_alpha   90.00
_cell.angle_beta   90.00
_cell.angle_gamma   90.00
#
_symmetry.space_group_name_H-M   'P 1'
#
loop_
_entity.id
_entity.type
_entity.pdbx_description
1 polymer ?
#
loop_
_entity_poly.entity_id
_entity_poly.type
_entity_poly.pdbx_seq_one_letter_code
_entity_poly.pdbx_strand_id
1 'polypeptide(L)'
;MARPEPAAPLRTATVDSWEDARAHLAEYAPHARTLTALTALHGDELHEIVLDPDTRTVWWAYDNGPLDGEGWTVDQLTPQAAADLCDDVIGIVQDRITDPEYYAGGLGDLDRDQETLDDYTDIVRLTLPADPRLAAAAISGRRAALQALDTQWQRTNAALYRETVEGRGGNRLAAGRVLKLSDSQVRRVIAADDERRADLAARVQELRNTL
;
A
#
# COMPACT_ATOMS: atom_id res chain seq x y z
N MET A 1 4.75 14.48 6.32
CA MET A 1 3.36 14.68 5.88
C MET A 1 2.49 13.90 6.85
N ALA A 2 1.47 14.52 7.45
CA ALA A 2 0.46 13.75 8.18
C ALA A 2 -0.22 12.80 7.18
N ARG A 3 -0.43 11.53 7.55
CA ARG A 3 -1.21 10.61 6.74
C ARG A 3 -2.62 11.18 6.62
N PRO A 4 -3.27 11.14 5.44
CA PRO A 4 -4.69 11.46 5.36
C PRO A 4 -5.45 10.60 6.38
N GLU A 5 -6.37 11.22 7.12
CA GLU A 5 -7.27 10.47 8.01
C GLU A 5 -8.06 9.46 7.16
N PRO A 6 -8.26 8.23 7.66
CA PRO A 6 -9.05 7.23 6.94
C PRO A 6 -10.44 7.80 6.66
N ALA A 7 -10.98 7.48 5.48
CA ALA A 7 -12.32 7.90 5.13
C ALA A 7 -13.34 7.35 6.14
N ALA A 8 -14.29 8.20 6.54
CA ALA A 8 -15.33 7.81 7.49
C ALA A 8 -16.13 6.58 7.00
N PRO A 9 -16.61 5.72 7.92
CA PRO A 9 -17.49 4.61 7.58
C PRO A 9 -18.73 5.07 6.80
N LEU A 10 -19.21 4.20 5.90
CA LEU A 10 -20.50 4.39 5.22
C LEU A 10 -21.66 4.32 6.22
N ARG A 11 -21.51 3.47 7.22
CA ARG A 11 -22.44 3.28 8.33
C ARG A 11 -21.67 2.77 9.54
N THR A 12 -22.13 3.18 10.71
CA THR A 12 -21.67 2.67 12.00
C THR A 12 -22.88 2.23 12.82
N ALA A 13 -22.75 1.10 13.52
CA ALA A 13 -23.69 0.65 14.53
C ALA A 13 -22.94 0.29 15.82
N THR A 14 -23.54 0.56 16.96
CA THR A 14 -23.04 0.10 18.26
C THR A 14 -24.07 -0.87 18.84
N VAL A 15 -23.59 -1.99 19.38
CA VAL A 15 -24.41 -3.07 19.94
C VAL A 15 -23.81 -3.54 21.26
N ASP A 16 -24.63 -4.13 22.12
CA ASP A 16 -24.24 -4.38 23.51
C ASP A 16 -23.30 -5.59 23.68
N SER A 17 -23.34 -6.53 22.73
CA SER A 17 -22.61 -7.79 22.82
C SER A 17 -22.00 -8.25 21.51
N TRP A 18 -21.07 -9.19 21.61
CA TRP A 18 -20.48 -9.84 20.44
C TRP A 18 -21.53 -10.59 19.61
N GLU A 19 -22.46 -11.29 20.28
CA GLU A 19 -23.56 -11.99 19.64
C GLU A 19 -24.45 -11.04 18.82
N ASP A 20 -24.71 -9.84 19.34
CA ASP A 20 -25.47 -8.81 18.62
C ASP A 20 -24.70 -8.25 17.42
N ALA A 21 -23.36 -8.11 17.53
CA ALA A 21 -22.52 -7.69 16.42
C ALA A 21 -22.54 -8.71 15.29
N ARG A 22 -22.44 -10.01 15.62
CA ARG A 22 -22.57 -11.09 14.64
C ARG A 22 -23.96 -11.15 14.01
N ALA A 23 -25.01 -10.94 14.80
CA ALA A 23 -26.37 -10.86 14.26
C ALA A 23 -26.51 -9.68 13.28
N HIS A 24 -25.90 -8.54 13.60
CA HIS A 24 -25.86 -7.38 12.71
C HIS A 24 -25.14 -7.69 11.39
N LEU A 25 -23.95 -8.30 11.45
CA LEU A 25 -23.21 -8.71 10.25
C LEU A 25 -24.03 -9.68 9.39
N ALA A 26 -24.68 -10.67 10.00
CA ALA A 26 -25.51 -11.64 9.29
C ALA A 26 -26.75 -11.02 8.64
N GLU A 27 -27.36 -10.01 9.27
CA GLU A 27 -28.51 -9.28 8.72
C GLU A 27 -28.14 -8.42 7.51
N TYR A 28 -27.04 -7.66 7.62
CA TYR A 28 -26.68 -6.63 6.63
C TYR A 28 -25.66 -7.10 5.58
N ALA A 29 -24.95 -8.19 5.83
CA ALA A 29 -23.95 -8.76 4.93
C ALA A 29 -24.06 -10.30 4.86
N PRO A 30 -25.23 -10.86 4.48
CA PRO A 30 -25.50 -12.30 4.55
C PRO A 30 -24.65 -13.17 3.63
N HIS A 31 -23.98 -12.55 2.64
CA HIS A 31 -23.07 -13.21 1.71
C HIS A 31 -21.60 -12.88 1.97
N ALA A 32 -21.32 -12.14 3.05
CA ALA A 32 -19.97 -11.83 3.42
C ALA A 32 -19.23 -13.08 3.92
N ARG A 33 -17.93 -13.10 3.68
CA ARG A 33 -17.02 -14.09 4.25
C ARG A 33 -16.03 -13.40 5.19
N THR A 34 -15.64 -14.09 6.25
CA THR A 34 -14.57 -13.62 7.14
C THR A 34 -13.23 -13.59 6.40
N LEU A 35 -12.47 -12.52 6.60
CA LEU A 35 -11.06 -12.40 6.23
C LEU A 35 -10.25 -12.92 7.41
N THR A 36 -10.11 -14.25 7.50
CA THR A 36 -9.67 -14.95 8.71
C THR A 36 -8.25 -14.57 9.14
N ALA A 37 -7.29 -14.49 8.22
CA ALA A 37 -5.90 -14.20 8.56
C ALA A 37 -5.75 -12.74 8.99
N LEU A 38 -6.43 -11.84 8.30
CA LEU A 38 -6.45 -10.41 8.65
C LEU A 38 -7.15 -10.18 10.00
N THR A 39 -8.26 -10.86 10.25
CA THR A 39 -8.98 -10.82 11.54
C THR A 39 -8.08 -11.28 12.69
N ALA A 40 -7.39 -12.41 12.53
CA ALA A 40 -6.47 -12.93 13.53
C ALA A 40 -5.33 -11.95 13.84
N LEU A 41 -4.84 -11.22 12.84
CA LEU A 41 -3.76 -10.25 13.01
C LEU A 41 -4.20 -8.99 13.79
N HIS A 42 -5.48 -8.63 13.71
CA HIS A 42 -6.06 -7.59 14.54
C HIS A 42 -6.47 -8.08 15.94
N GLY A 43 -6.49 -9.40 16.18
CA GLY A 43 -6.94 -10.01 17.43
C GLY A 43 -8.37 -10.52 17.27
N ASP A 44 -8.52 -11.78 16.84
CA ASP A 44 -9.79 -12.43 16.52
C ASP A 44 -10.77 -12.55 17.70
N GLU A 45 -10.28 -12.40 18.93
CA GLU A 45 -11.13 -12.31 20.13
C GLU A 45 -11.86 -10.96 20.26
N LEU A 46 -11.34 -9.90 19.63
CA LEU A 46 -11.82 -8.52 19.76
C LEU A 46 -12.22 -7.91 18.42
N HIS A 47 -11.99 -8.60 17.31
CA HIS A 47 -12.23 -8.11 15.97
C HIS A 47 -12.83 -9.20 15.08
N GLU A 48 -13.70 -8.80 14.16
CA GLU A 48 -14.08 -9.60 12.99
C GLU A 48 -14.14 -8.70 11.77
N ILE A 49 -13.41 -9.08 10.72
CA ILE A 49 -13.40 -8.38 9.44
C ILE A 49 -14.03 -9.31 8.41
N VAL A 50 -15.11 -8.85 7.77
CA VAL A 50 -15.79 -9.61 6.71
C VAL A 50 -15.83 -8.81 5.42
N LEU A 51 -15.73 -9.51 4.29
CA LEU A 51 -15.81 -8.93 2.96
C LEU A 51 -17.11 -9.38 2.28
N ASP A 52 -17.94 -8.42 1.87
CA ASP A 52 -19.15 -8.65 1.10
C ASP A 52 -18.91 -8.32 -0.39
N PRO A 53 -18.79 -9.34 -1.26
CA PRO A 53 -18.52 -9.13 -2.67
C PRO A 53 -19.73 -8.54 -3.42
N ASP A 54 -20.95 -8.75 -2.93
CA ASP A 54 -22.18 -8.35 -3.63
C ASP A 54 -22.42 -6.86 -3.52
N THR A 55 -22.27 -6.33 -2.30
CA THR A 55 -22.34 -4.89 -2.05
C THR A 55 -20.99 -4.19 -2.27
N ARG A 56 -19.91 -4.96 -2.47
CA ARG A 56 -18.53 -4.48 -2.61
C ARG A 56 -18.11 -3.63 -1.41
N THR A 57 -18.47 -4.07 -0.21
CA THR A 57 -18.12 -3.42 1.05
C THR A 57 -17.31 -4.36 1.93
N VAL A 58 -16.60 -3.78 2.88
CA VAL A 58 -15.95 -4.52 3.96
C VAL A 58 -16.64 -4.09 5.25
N TRP A 59 -16.90 -5.03 6.14
CA TRP A 59 -17.44 -4.73 7.46
C TRP A 59 -16.42 -5.09 8.52
N TRP A 60 -16.30 -4.22 9.52
CA TRP A 60 -15.41 -4.44 10.65
C TRP A 60 -16.19 -4.31 11.94
N ALA A 61 -16.33 -5.42 12.65
CA ALA A 61 -16.79 -5.45 14.03
C ALA A 61 -15.58 -5.43 14.97
N TYR A 62 -15.61 -4.57 15.99
CA TYR A 62 -14.56 -4.48 16.99
C TYR A 62 -15.11 -4.14 18.38
N ASP A 63 -14.48 -4.69 19.41
CA ASP A 63 -14.81 -4.41 20.81
C ASP A 63 -14.38 -2.99 21.19
N ASN A 64 -15.24 -2.24 21.91
CA ASN A 64 -14.94 -0.88 22.35
C ASN A 64 -14.20 -0.82 23.71
N GLY A 65 -13.94 -1.97 24.33
CA GLY A 65 -13.43 -2.05 25.69
C GLY A 65 -11.90 -1.91 25.79
N PRO A 66 -11.35 -1.41 26.93
CA PRO A 66 -11.95 -0.62 28.01
C PRO A 66 -11.74 0.91 27.84
N LEU A 67 -11.26 1.38 26.68
CA LEU A 67 -10.84 2.77 26.47
C LEU A 67 -11.92 3.67 25.85
N ASP A 68 -12.81 3.10 25.02
CA ASP A 68 -13.73 3.88 24.18
C ASP A 68 -15.22 3.65 24.51
N GLY A 69 -15.55 2.66 25.36
CA GLY A 69 -16.91 2.43 25.87
C GLY A 69 -17.19 0.98 26.27
N GLU A 70 -18.45 0.68 26.56
CA GLU A 70 -18.97 -0.69 26.64
C GLU A 70 -19.57 -1.09 25.28
N GLY A 71 -19.54 -2.39 24.95
CA GLY A 71 -20.15 -2.97 23.76
C GLY A 71 -19.22 -3.04 22.54
N TRP A 72 -19.82 -3.31 21.38
CA TRP A 72 -19.14 -3.55 20.11
C TRP A 72 -19.55 -2.49 19.09
N THR A 73 -18.61 -2.07 18.25
CA THR A 73 -18.87 -1.24 17.09
C THR A 73 -18.80 -2.08 15.82
N VAL A 74 -19.74 -1.87 14.91
CA VAL A 74 -19.79 -2.51 13.59
C VAL A 74 -19.82 -1.41 12.53
N ASP A 75 -18.72 -1.30 11.78
CA ASP A 75 -18.57 -0.34 10.70
C ASP A 75 -18.75 -1.00 9.33
N GLN A 76 -19.55 -0.37 8.47
CA GLN A 76 -19.57 -0.65 7.04
C GLN A 76 -18.61 0.29 6.34
N LEU A 77 -17.59 -0.26 5.69
CA LEU A 77 -16.50 0.49 5.07
C LEU A 77 -16.58 0.42 3.55
N THR A 78 -16.14 1.51 2.90
CA THR A 78 -15.73 1.42 1.50
C THR A 78 -14.47 0.54 1.40
N PRO A 79 -14.23 -0.12 0.26
CA PRO A 79 -12.99 -0.87 0.06
C PRO A 79 -11.72 -0.04 0.29
N GLN A 80 -11.74 1.25 -0.05
CA GLN A 80 -10.60 2.12 0.18
C GLN A 80 -10.39 2.40 1.67
N ALA A 81 -11.47 2.71 2.41
CA ALA A 81 -11.38 2.94 3.86
C ALA A 81 -10.85 1.69 4.60
N ALA A 82 -11.32 0.50 4.22
CA ALA A 82 -10.80 -0.75 4.77
C ALA A 82 -9.32 -0.98 4.42
N ALA A 83 -8.92 -0.70 3.18
CA ALA A 83 -7.52 -0.82 2.78
C ALA A 83 -6.59 0.14 3.56
N ASP A 84 -7.05 1.37 3.79
CA ASP A 84 -6.30 2.39 4.53
C ASP A 84 -6.15 2.02 6.02
N LEU A 85 -7.18 1.42 6.61
CA LEU A 85 -7.16 0.97 8.01
C LEU A 85 -6.18 -0.20 8.23
N CYS A 86 -6.04 -1.10 7.26
CA CYS A 86 -5.12 -2.22 7.35
C CYS A 86 -3.67 -1.84 6.96
N ASP A 87 -3.43 -0.63 6.44
CA ASP A 87 -2.17 -0.26 5.79
C ASP A 87 -0.94 -0.40 6.71
N ASP A 88 -1.06 -0.08 8.01
CA ASP A 88 0.04 -0.25 8.98
C ASP A 88 0.38 -1.71 9.25
N VAL A 89 -0.66 -2.52 9.43
CA VAL A 89 -0.51 -3.95 9.68
C VAL A 89 0.08 -4.64 8.45
N ILE A 90 -0.37 -4.27 7.26
CA ILE A 90 0.15 -4.79 6.00
C ILE A 90 1.58 -4.32 5.75
N GLY A 91 1.95 -3.10 6.14
CA GLY A 91 3.33 -2.63 6.12
C GLY A 91 4.26 -3.56 6.91
N ILE A 92 3.87 -3.94 8.14
CA ILE A 92 4.65 -4.86 8.98
C ILE A 92 4.77 -6.25 8.31
N VAL A 93 3.68 -6.77 7.76
CA VAL A 93 3.65 -8.06 7.04
C VAL A 93 4.60 -8.03 5.83
N GLN A 94 4.54 -6.97 5.02
CA GLN A 94 5.39 -6.81 3.84
C GLN A 94 6.87 -6.64 4.21
N ASP A 95 7.16 -5.90 5.29
CA ASP A 95 8.52 -5.76 5.81
C ASP A 95 9.08 -7.11 6.27
N ARG A 96 8.29 -7.91 6.98
CA ARG A 96 8.69 -9.26 7.44
C ARG A 96 8.94 -10.22 6.28
N ILE A 97 8.14 -10.18 5.22
CA ILE A 97 8.38 -10.99 4.00
C ILE A 97 9.65 -10.52 3.28
N THR A 98 9.90 -9.21 3.24
CA THR A 98 11.04 -8.64 2.50
C THR A 98 12.37 -8.83 3.23
N ASP A 99 12.37 -8.77 4.55
CA ASP A 99 13.54 -8.98 5.41
C ASP A 99 13.20 -9.91 6.60
N PRO A 100 13.07 -11.23 6.33
CA PRO A 100 12.68 -12.19 7.37
C PRO A 100 13.75 -12.37 8.45
N GLU A 101 15.03 -12.09 8.15
CA GLU A 101 16.13 -12.21 9.11
C GLU A 101 16.02 -11.14 10.22
N TYR A 102 15.52 -9.94 9.88
CA TYR A 102 15.31 -8.86 10.84
C TYR A 102 14.16 -9.14 11.81
N TYR A 103 13.11 -9.86 11.39
CA TYR A 103 11.89 -10.03 12.18
C TYR A 103 11.87 -11.26 13.10
N ALA A 104 12.93 -12.06 13.15
CA ALA A 104 13.07 -13.24 14.02
C ALA A 104 11.85 -14.21 14.00
N GLY A 105 11.05 -14.17 12.93
CA GLY A 105 9.87 -15.01 12.74
C GLY A 105 10.25 -16.38 12.18
N GLY A 106 9.48 -17.40 12.54
CA GLY A 106 9.62 -18.74 11.96
C GLY A 106 8.90 -18.86 10.61
N LEU A 107 9.07 -19.99 9.90
CA LEU A 107 8.34 -20.25 8.65
C LEU A 107 6.81 -20.17 8.82
N GLY A 108 6.28 -20.51 10.00
CA GLY A 108 4.85 -20.39 10.30
C GLY A 108 4.33 -18.94 10.34
N ASP A 109 5.21 -17.96 10.55
CA ASP A 109 4.84 -16.54 10.46
C ASP A 109 4.73 -16.09 8.99
N LEU A 110 5.53 -16.67 8.10
CA LEU A 110 5.52 -16.34 6.66
C LEU A 110 4.31 -16.93 5.92
N ASP A 111 3.88 -18.15 6.29
CA ASP A 111 2.66 -18.72 5.72
C ASP A 111 1.43 -17.88 6.12
N ARG A 112 1.35 -17.48 7.39
CA ARG A 112 0.29 -16.58 7.88
C ARG A 112 0.35 -15.19 7.23
N ASP A 113 1.55 -14.68 6.96
CA ASP A 113 1.75 -13.42 6.24
C ASP A 113 1.20 -13.51 4.82
N GLN A 114 1.44 -14.62 4.13
CA GLN A 114 0.90 -14.82 2.79
C GLN A 114 -0.63 -14.88 2.82
N GLU A 115 -1.22 -15.61 3.77
CA GLU A 115 -2.68 -15.65 3.94
C GLU A 115 -3.25 -14.26 4.26
N THR A 116 -2.54 -13.45 5.06
CA THR A 116 -2.93 -12.07 5.36
C THR A 116 -2.89 -11.19 4.11
N LEU A 117 -1.85 -11.34 3.29
CA LEU A 117 -1.74 -10.60 2.04
C LEU A 117 -2.80 -11.02 1.02
N ASP A 118 -3.24 -12.28 1.03
CA ASP A 118 -4.31 -12.76 0.18
C ASP A 118 -5.66 -12.14 0.61
N ASP A 119 -5.97 -12.15 1.91
CA ASP A 119 -7.15 -11.45 2.46
C ASP A 119 -7.14 -9.94 2.12
N TYR A 120 -5.99 -9.28 2.29
CA TYR A 120 -5.85 -7.86 1.93
C TYR A 120 -5.97 -7.62 0.42
N THR A 121 -5.46 -8.55 -0.40
CA THR A 121 -5.59 -8.48 -1.86
C THR A 121 -7.05 -8.50 -2.29
N ASP A 122 -7.90 -9.25 -1.58
CA ASP A 122 -9.34 -9.26 -1.83
C ASP A 122 -10.00 -7.91 -1.54
N ILE A 123 -9.61 -7.22 -0.46
CA ILE A 123 -10.05 -5.84 -0.18
C ILE A 123 -9.59 -4.91 -1.32
N VAL A 124 -8.31 -4.95 -1.68
CA VAL A 124 -7.75 -4.11 -2.75
C VAL A 124 -8.44 -4.37 -4.07
N ARG A 125 -8.83 -5.62 -4.37
CA ARG A 125 -9.57 -5.97 -5.60
C ARG A 125 -10.93 -5.28 -5.68
N LEU A 126 -11.59 -5.03 -4.55
CA LEU A 126 -12.83 -4.26 -4.49
C LEU A 126 -12.63 -2.75 -4.71
N THR A 127 -11.42 -2.22 -4.57
CA THR A 127 -11.10 -0.82 -4.96
C THR A 127 -11.04 -0.63 -6.48
N LEU A 128 -10.93 -1.73 -7.23
CA LEU A 128 -10.82 -1.73 -8.68
C LEU A 128 -12.19 -1.95 -9.34
N PRO A 129 -12.39 -1.51 -10.60
CA PRO A 129 -13.60 -1.82 -11.35
C PRO A 129 -13.98 -3.31 -11.30
N ALA A 130 -15.27 -3.61 -11.27
CA ALA A 130 -15.76 -5.00 -11.28
C ALA A 130 -15.36 -5.71 -12.59
N ASP A 131 -15.47 -5.02 -13.73
CA ASP A 131 -15.03 -5.52 -15.03
C ASP A 131 -13.52 -5.84 -15.03
N PRO A 132 -13.11 -7.08 -15.35
CA PRO A 132 -11.70 -7.48 -15.31
C PRO A 132 -10.78 -6.70 -16.26
N ARG A 133 -11.27 -6.24 -17.42
CA ARG A 133 -10.47 -5.48 -18.38
C ARG A 133 -10.23 -4.07 -17.86
N LEU A 134 -11.26 -3.44 -17.30
CA LEU A 134 -11.13 -2.14 -16.66
C LEU A 134 -10.25 -2.21 -15.41
N ALA A 135 -10.34 -3.29 -14.62
CA ALA A 135 -9.46 -3.53 -13.49
C ALA A 135 -7.99 -3.67 -13.92
N ALA A 136 -7.71 -4.46 -14.96
CA ALA A 136 -6.37 -4.62 -15.50
C ALA A 136 -5.80 -3.30 -16.04
N ALA A 137 -6.63 -2.51 -16.74
CA ALA A 137 -6.24 -1.17 -17.22
C ALA A 137 -5.95 -0.22 -16.04
N ALA A 138 -6.75 -0.25 -14.98
CA ALA A 138 -6.52 0.55 -13.77
C ALA A 138 -5.22 0.16 -13.06
N ILE A 139 -4.93 -1.15 -12.91
CA ILE A 139 -3.67 -1.65 -12.35
C ILE A 139 -2.49 -1.18 -13.21
N SER A 140 -2.60 -1.32 -14.54
CA SER A 140 -1.55 -0.87 -15.46
C SER A 140 -1.29 0.64 -15.35
N GLY A 141 -2.36 1.45 -15.26
CA GLY A 141 -2.25 2.89 -15.03
C GLY A 141 -1.58 3.25 -13.70
N ARG A 142 -1.94 2.58 -12.60
CA ARG A 142 -1.29 2.76 -11.28
C ARG A 142 0.21 2.41 -11.35
N ARG A 143 0.57 1.31 -12.00
CA ARG A 143 1.98 0.91 -12.20
C ARG A 143 2.75 1.93 -13.05
N ALA A 144 2.14 2.46 -14.10
CA ALA A 144 2.76 3.49 -14.94
C ALA A 144 3.01 4.79 -14.14
N ALA A 145 2.08 5.17 -13.26
CA ALA A 145 2.25 6.33 -12.38
C ALA A 145 3.41 6.13 -11.39
N LEU A 146 3.53 4.95 -10.78
CA LEU A 146 4.66 4.61 -9.90
C LEU A 146 5.99 4.62 -10.65
N GLN A 147 6.03 4.10 -11.88
CA GLN A 147 7.23 4.15 -12.72
C GLN A 147 7.62 5.59 -13.10
N ALA A 148 6.65 6.46 -13.33
CA ALA A 148 6.90 7.88 -13.56
C ALA A 148 7.48 8.56 -12.31
N LEU A 149 6.95 8.23 -11.13
CA LEU A 149 7.46 8.74 -9.85
C LEU A 149 8.89 8.24 -9.58
N ASP A 150 9.18 6.95 -9.79
CA ASP A 150 10.54 6.40 -9.69
C ASP A 150 11.50 7.10 -10.68
N THR A 151 11.07 7.34 -11.92
CA THR A 151 11.84 8.12 -12.89
C THR A 151 12.14 9.53 -12.38
N GLN A 152 11.18 10.20 -11.74
CA GLN A 152 11.39 11.50 -11.12
C GLN A 152 12.41 11.42 -9.97
N TRP A 153 12.31 10.43 -9.09
CA TRP A 153 13.29 10.24 -8.01
C TRP A 153 14.69 9.95 -8.52
N GLN A 154 14.82 9.16 -9.58
CA GLN A 154 16.11 8.91 -10.22
C GLN A 154 16.73 10.20 -10.79
N ARG A 155 15.91 11.09 -11.38
CA ARG A 155 16.36 12.42 -11.84
C ARG A 155 16.80 13.30 -10.68
N THR A 156 16.01 13.35 -9.60
CA THR A 156 16.36 14.09 -8.39
C THR A 156 17.68 13.59 -7.79
N ASN A 157 17.86 12.27 -7.72
CA ASN A 157 19.11 11.66 -7.27
C ASN A 157 20.28 12.06 -8.18
N ALA A 158 20.13 11.97 -9.51
CA ALA A 158 21.15 12.39 -10.47
C ALA A 158 21.54 13.88 -10.32
N ALA A 159 20.56 14.76 -10.09
CA ALA A 159 20.81 16.19 -9.82
C ALA A 159 21.60 16.38 -8.52
N LEU A 160 21.19 15.72 -7.43
CA LEU A 160 21.90 15.74 -6.15
C LEU A 160 23.35 15.25 -6.28
N TYR A 161 23.59 14.21 -7.08
CA TYR A 161 24.96 13.76 -7.38
C TYR A 161 25.77 14.82 -8.12
N ARG A 162 25.23 15.43 -9.18
CA ARG A 162 25.93 16.47 -9.95
C ARG A 162 26.31 17.64 -9.05
N GLU A 163 25.38 18.13 -8.22
CA GLU A 163 25.67 19.20 -7.24
C GLU A 163 26.79 18.80 -6.24
N THR A 164 26.74 17.57 -5.72
CA THR A 164 27.71 17.10 -4.71
C THR A 164 29.10 16.85 -5.32
N VAL A 165 29.17 16.41 -6.58
CA VAL A 165 30.43 16.12 -7.28
C VAL A 165 31.05 17.38 -7.90
N GLU A 166 30.23 18.31 -8.38
CA GLU A 166 30.66 19.53 -9.09
C GLU A 166 30.82 20.74 -8.13
N GLY A 167 30.28 20.67 -6.92
CA GLY A 167 30.43 21.71 -5.88
C GLY A 167 31.80 21.74 -5.20
N ARG A 168 32.43 22.93 -5.17
CA ARG A 168 33.59 23.38 -4.35
C ARG A 168 34.56 22.28 -3.87
N GLY A 169 35.26 21.62 -4.79
CA GLY A 169 36.43 20.76 -4.48
C GLY A 169 36.22 19.25 -4.60
N GLY A 170 35.06 18.80 -5.11
CA GLY A 170 34.90 17.56 -5.88
C GLY A 170 35.52 16.28 -5.32
N ASN A 171 35.19 15.91 -4.08
CA ASN A 171 35.54 14.58 -3.59
C ASN A 171 34.42 13.58 -3.88
N ARG A 172 34.51 12.87 -5.01
CA ARG A 172 33.57 11.80 -5.39
C ARG A 172 33.39 10.72 -4.30
N LEU A 173 34.42 10.48 -3.48
CA LEU A 173 34.34 9.57 -2.34
C LEU A 173 33.52 10.13 -1.16
N ALA A 174 33.36 11.46 -1.05
CA ALA A 174 32.46 12.08 -0.08
C ALA A 174 31.01 12.00 -0.57
N ALA A 175 30.76 12.25 -1.87
CA ALA A 175 29.44 12.08 -2.48
C ALA A 175 28.91 10.64 -2.38
N GLY A 176 29.77 9.64 -2.68
CA GLY A 176 29.42 8.23 -2.52
C GLY A 176 29.11 7.82 -1.08
N ARG A 177 29.76 8.43 -0.08
CA ARG A 177 29.50 8.16 1.35
C ARG A 177 28.20 8.78 1.84
N VAL A 178 27.90 10.02 1.44
CA VAL A 178 26.63 10.70 1.81
C VAL A 178 25.43 9.97 1.22
N LEU A 179 25.58 9.44 0.01
CA LEU A 179 24.47 8.87 -0.75
C LEU A 179 24.48 7.34 -0.78
N LYS A 180 25.37 6.72 0.01
CA LYS A 180 25.53 5.25 0.13
C LYS A 180 25.64 4.51 -1.22
N LEU A 181 26.21 5.15 -2.25
CA LEU A 181 26.44 4.55 -3.57
C LEU A 181 27.94 4.48 -3.90
N SER A 182 28.33 3.43 -4.60
CA SER A 182 29.67 3.31 -5.19
C SER A 182 29.84 4.23 -6.41
N ASP A 183 31.09 4.59 -6.77
CA ASP A 183 31.38 5.45 -7.93
C ASP A 183 30.81 4.90 -9.25
N SER A 184 30.78 3.58 -9.42
CA SER A 184 30.19 2.94 -10.60
C SER A 184 28.66 3.06 -10.63
N GLN A 185 28.00 2.98 -9.47
CA GLN A 185 26.56 3.22 -9.35
C GLN A 185 26.24 4.70 -9.64
N VAL A 186 27.05 5.64 -9.15
CA VAL A 186 26.90 7.08 -9.44
C VAL A 186 26.99 7.35 -10.95
N ARG A 187 28.01 6.80 -11.64
CA ARG A 187 28.13 6.97 -13.10
C ARG A 187 26.94 6.38 -13.85
N ARG A 188 26.42 5.24 -13.42
CA ARG A 188 25.26 4.60 -14.04
C ARG A 188 24.00 5.46 -13.90
N VAL A 189 23.78 6.05 -12.71
CA VAL A 189 22.63 6.94 -12.47
C VAL A 189 22.70 8.18 -13.35
N ILE A 190 23.87 8.81 -13.47
CA ILE A 190 24.07 9.99 -14.33
C ILE A 190 23.88 9.62 -15.81
N ALA A 191 24.53 8.55 -16.28
CA ALA A 191 24.42 8.11 -17.67
C ALA A 191 22.98 7.77 -18.07
N ALA A 192 22.22 7.09 -17.19
CA ALA A 192 20.81 6.78 -17.44
C ALA A 192 19.92 8.03 -17.43
N ASP A 193 20.25 9.09 -16.69
CA ASP A 193 19.56 10.37 -16.78
C ASP A 193 19.89 11.10 -18.10
N ASP A 194 21.16 11.10 -18.51
CA ASP A 194 21.60 11.73 -19.77
C ASP A 194 20.97 11.05 -21.00
N GLU A 195 20.93 9.72 -21.04
CA GLU A 195 20.26 8.94 -22.09
C GLU A 195 18.77 9.29 -22.17
N ARG A 196 18.07 9.35 -21.02
CA ARG A 196 16.65 9.75 -20.99
C ARG A 196 16.41 11.16 -21.49
N ARG A 197 17.32 12.09 -21.22
CA ARG A 197 17.24 13.47 -21.73
C ARG A 197 17.44 13.51 -23.25
N ALA A 198 18.41 12.76 -23.75
CA ALA A 198 18.67 12.63 -25.19
C ALA A 198 17.46 12.04 -25.93
N ASP A 199 16.88 10.95 -25.42
CA ASP A 199 15.69 10.31 -26.00
C ASP A 199 14.48 11.26 -26.03
N LEU A 200 14.24 12.01 -24.94
CA LEU A 200 13.17 12.99 -24.89
C LEU A 200 13.39 14.11 -25.91
N ALA A 201 14.63 14.62 -26.02
CA ALA A 201 14.96 15.66 -26.99
C ALA A 201 14.74 15.18 -28.44
N ALA A 202 15.12 13.93 -28.74
CA ALA A 202 14.89 13.31 -30.04
C ALA A 202 13.39 13.22 -30.37
N ARG A 203 12.56 12.73 -29.43
CA ARG A 203 11.10 12.63 -29.61
C ARG A 203 10.43 13.98 -29.78
N VAL A 204 10.83 14.99 -29.02
CA VAL A 204 10.30 16.36 -29.17
C VAL A 204 10.64 16.92 -30.54
N GLN A 205 11.85 16.66 -31.05
CA GLN A 205 12.25 17.09 -32.37
C GLN A 205 11.45 16.39 -33.48
N GLU A 206 11.19 15.09 -33.34
CA GLU A 206 10.35 14.32 -34.26
C GLU A 206 8.91 14.86 -34.32
N LEU A 207 8.30 15.14 -33.17
CA LEU A 207 6.96 15.71 -33.09
C LEU A 207 6.88 17.12 -33.69
N ARG A 208 7.93 17.93 -33.55
CA ARG A 208 8.01 19.26 -34.17
C ARG A 208 8.10 19.21 -35.70
N ASN A 209 8.71 18.16 -36.24
CA ASN A 209 8.87 18.00 -37.69
C ASN A 209 7.61 17.44 -38.37
N THR A 210 6.64 16.95 -37.59
CA THR A 210 5.39 16.34 -38.09
C THR A 210 4.16 17.25 -37.96
N LEU A 211 4.33 18.44 -37.37
CA LEU A 211 3.33 19.53 -37.28
C LEU A 211 3.66 20.62 -38.30
#